data_AF-A0A3B8X8J2-F1
#
_entry.id   AF-A0A3B8X8J2-F1
#
_cell.length_a   1.000
_cell.length_b   1.000
_cell.length_c   1.000
_cell.angle_alpha   90.00
_cell.angle_beta   90.00
_cell.angle_gamma   90.00
#
_symmetry.space_group_name_H-M   'P 1'
#
loop_
_entity.id
_entity.type
_entity.pdbx_description
1 polymer ?
#
loop_
_entity_poly.entity_id
_entity_poly.type
_entity_poly.pdbx_seq_one_letter_code
_entity_poly.pdbx_strand_id
1 'polypeptide(L)' 'QDGAGYQFLADQVIALDGLNPQVAARMVAPLGRWQRYEPVRRELMKAQVQRLVDHPGLSKDVYEIVSKSL' A
#
# COMPACT_ATOMS: atom_id res chain seq x y z
N GLN A 1 -14.46 3.56 11.38
CA GLN A 1 -13.37 2.60 11.67
C GLN A 1 -12.07 3.34 11.45
N ASP A 2 -11.10 3.14 12.33
CA ASP A 2 -9.88 3.95 12.57
C ASP A 2 -8.75 3.76 11.54
N GLY A 3 -8.80 2.73 10.69
CA GLY A 3 -7.81 2.51 9.64
C GLY A 3 -6.54 1.78 10.09
N ALA A 4 -6.50 1.27 11.33
CA ALA A 4 -5.35 0.54 11.88
C ALA A 4 -4.93 -0.66 11.01
N GLY A 5 -5.90 -1.36 10.40
CA GLY A 5 -5.60 -2.47 9.49
C GLY A 5 -4.87 -2.04 8.21
N TYR A 6 -5.14 -0.83 7.69
CA TYR A 6 -4.45 -0.32 6.51
C TYR A 6 -3.00 0.07 6.84
N GLN A 7 -2.80 0.69 8.01
CA GLN A 7 -1.48 1.04 8.53
C GLN A 7 -0.63 -0.21 8.73
N PHE A 8 -1.18 -1.21 9.44
CA PHE A 8 -0.51 -2.49 9.65
C PHE A 8 -0.11 -3.16 8.32
N LEU A 9 -1.02 -3.19 7.34
CA LEU A 9 -0.70 -3.78 6.04
C LEU A 9 0.43 -3.03 5.34
N ALA A 10 0.44 -1.69 5.37
CA ALA A 10 1.51 -0.90 4.79
C ALA A 10 2.87 -1.14 5.47
N ASP A 11 2.88 -1.25 6.81
CA ASP A 11 4.10 -1.57 7.57
C ASP A 11 4.65 -2.95 7.19
N GLN A 12 3.77 -3.95 7.09
CA GLN A 12 4.16 -5.29 6.67
C GLN A 12 4.66 -5.34 5.22
N VAL A 13 4.07 -4.55 4.32
CA VAL A 13 4.55 -4.42 2.94
C VAL A 13 5.96 -3.85 2.92
N ILE A 14 6.22 -2.75 3.65
CA ILE A 14 7.56 -2.14 3.73
C ILE A 14 8.60 -3.14 4.28
N ALA A 15 8.27 -3.82 5.38
CA ALA A 15 9.16 -4.80 5.98
C ALA A 15 9.46 -5.98 5.05
N LEU A 16 8.44 -6.44 4.31
CA LEU A 16 8.58 -7.58 3.42
C LEU A 16 9.22 -7.19 2.08
N ASP A 17 9.06 -5.97 1.61
CA ASP A 17 9.58 -5.50 0.33
C ASP A 17 11.11 -5.65 0.23
N GLY A 18 11.81 -5.35 1.32
CA GLY A 18 13.26 -5.56 1.40
C GLY A 18 13.70 -7.03 1.38
N LEU A 19 12.81 -7.98 1.71
CA LEU A 19 13.09 -9.41 1.78
C LEU A 19 12.59 -10.16 0.53
N ASN A 20 11.40 -9.82 0.05
CA ASN A 20 10.73 -10.45 -1.07
C ASN A 20 9.73 -9.47 -1.73
N PRO A 21 10.19 -8.66 -2.70
CA PRO A 21 9.36 -7.74 -3.48
C PRO A 21 8.12 -8.38 -4.10
N GLN A 22 8.22 -9.62 -4.58
CA GLN A 22 7.11 -10.29 -5.28
C GLN A 22 5.95 -10.63 -4.34
N VAL A 23 6.27 -10.98 -3.09
CA VAL A 23 5.23 -11.25 -2.08
C VAL A 23 4.65 -9.93 -1.57
N ALA A 24 5.49 -8.92 -1.32
CA ALA A 24 5.04 -7.58 -0.94
C ALA A 24 4.09 -6.98 -1.98
N ALA A 25 4.39 -7.15 -3.28
CA ALA A 25 3.56 -6.72 -4.40
C ALA A 25 2.17 -7.38 -4.39
N ARG A 26 2.09 -8.68 -4.07
CA ARG A 26 0.81 -9.37 -3.90
C ARG A 26 0.02 -8.88 -2.70
N MET A 27 0.71 -8.57 -1.59
CA MET A 27 0.09 -8.07 -0.36
C MET A 27 -0.45 -6.64 -0.50
N VAL A 28 0.19 -5.78 -1.29
CA VAL A 28 -0.24 -4.39 -1.49
C VAL A 28 -1.39 -4.25 -2.49
N ALA A 29 -1.62 -5.25 -3.35
CA ALA A 29 -2.64 -5.18 -4.41
C ALA A 29 -4.07 -4.82 -3.94
N PRO A 30 -4.56 -5.26 -2.75
CA PRO A 30 -5.85 -4.81 -2.22
C PRO A 30 -5.88 -3.33 -1.85
N LEU A 31 -4.78 -2.78 -1.33
CA LEU A 31 -4.65 -1.34 -1.01
C LEU A 31 -4.75 -0.48 -2.27
N GLY A 32 -4.24 -0.98 -3.41
CA GLY A 32 -4.36 -0.29 -4.71
C GLY A 32 -5.79 -0.11 -5.23
N ARG A 33 -6.79 -0.83 -4.68
CA ARG A 33 -8.20 -0.71 -5.12
C ARG A 33 -9.02 0.26 -4.27
N TRP A 34 -8.36 1.16 -3.54
CA TRP A 34 -8.96 2.10 -2.58
C TRP A 34 -10.11 2.96 -3.16
N GLN A 35 -10.08 3.30 -4.45
CA GLN A 35 -11.12 4.10 -5.12
C GLN A 35 -12.53 3.49 -5.05
N ARG A 36 -12.63 2.16 -4.90
CA ARG A 36 -13.92 1.44 -4.84
C ARG A 36 -14.60 1.52 -3.47
N TYR A 37 -13.94 2.06 -2.47
CA TYR A 37 -14.44 2.13 -1.10
C TYR A 37 -15.17 3.47 -0.84
N GLU A 38 -15.99 3.46 0.21
CA GLU A 38 -16.70 4.61 0.75
C GLU A 38 -15.70 5.72 1.17
N PRO A 39 -16.04 7.01 1.01
CA PRO A 39 -15.18 8.17 1.27
C PRO A 39 -14.24 8.07 2.46
N VAL A 40 -14.71 7.64 3.63
CA VAL A 40 -13.87 7.61 4.84
C VAL A 40 -12.75 6.57 4.72
N ARG A 41 -13.09 5.37 4.22
CA ARG A 41 -12.10 4.29 4.02
C ARG A 41 -11.17 4.61 2.85
N ARG A 42 -11.71 5.26 1.82
CA ARG A 42 -10.96 5.71 0.65
C ARG A 42 -9.78 6.60 1.05
N GLU A 43 -10.02 7.62 1.88
CA GLU A 43 -8.98 8.54 2.34
C GLU A 43 -7.93 7.83 3.21
N LEU A 44 -8.37 6.96 4.13
CA LEU A 44 -7.46 6.19 4.99
C LEU A 44 -6.54 5.27 4.19
N MET A 45 -7.08 4.59 3.18
CA MET A 45 -6.29 3.72 2.29
C MET A 45 -5.37 4.54 1.39
N LYS A 46 -5.87 5.64 0.79
CA LYS A 46 -5.07 6.53 -0.06
C LYS A 46 -3.86 7.08 0.70
N ALA A 47 -4.02 7.46 1.97
CA ALA A 47 -2.92 7.90 2.81
C ALA A 47 -1.82 6.82 2.95
N GLN A 48 -2.20 5.55 3.06
CA GLN A 48 -1.23 4.46 3.11
C GLN A 48 -0.58 4.16 1.75
N VAL A 49 -1.33 4.27 0.64
CA VAL A 49 -0.77 4.14 -0.71
C VAL A 49 0.27 5.24 -0.97
N GLN A 50 -0.05 6.49 -0.61
CA GLN A 50 0.89 7.61 -0.72
C GLN A 50 2.14 7.38 0.12
N ARG A 51 1.97 6.94 1.38
CA ARG A 51 3.08 6.59 2.27
C ARG A 51 4.01 5.53 1.67
N LEU A 52 3.46 4.54 0.96
CA LEU A 52 4.27 3.52 0.29
C LEU A 52 5.03 4.11 -0.90
N VAL A 53 4.38 4.90 -1.75
CA VAL A 53 5.03 5.57 -2.89
C VAL A 53 6.20 6.45 -2.44
N ASP A 54 6.03 7.14 -1.31
CA ASP A 54 7.05 8.04 -0.75
C ASP A 54 8.12 7.29 0.07
N HIS A 55 8.02 5.96 0.20
CA HIS A 55 8.98 5.16 0.96
C HIS A 55 10.32 5.03 0.19
N PRO A 56 11.44 5.52 0.75
CA PRO A 56 12.74 5.41 0.11
C PRO A 56 13.18 3.94 -0.02
N GLY A 57 13.66 3.56 -1.20
CA GLY A 57 14.13 2.19 -1.43
C GLY A 57 13.03 1.17 -1.68
N LEU A 58 11.77 1.61 -1.88
CA LEU A 58 10.69 0.74 -2.32
C LEU A 58 11.06 0.04 -3.64
N SER A 59 10.81 -1.26 -3.70
CA SER A 59 11.03 -2.04 -4.91
C SER A 59 10.16 -1.58 -6.07
N LYS A 60 10.65 -1.84 -7.28
CA LYS A 60 9.91 -1.56 -8.51
C LYS A 60 8.58 -2.31 -8.57
N ASP A 61 8.52 -3.55 -8.07
CA ASP A 61 7.32 -4.39 -8.10
C ASP A 61 6.19 -3.77 -7.28
N VAL A 62 6.50 -3.31 -6.06
CA VAL A 62 5.50 -2.64 -5.21
C VAL A 62 5.18 -1.27 -5.77
N TYR A 63 6.18 -0.49 -6.16
CA TYR A 63 6.01 0.86 -6.72
C TYR A 63 5.07 0.87 -7.93
N GLU A 64 5.20 -0.09 -8.86
CA GLU A 64 4.33 -0.17 -10.04
C GLU A 64 2.86 -0.38 -9.67
N ILE A 65 2.57 -1.12 -8.59
CA ILE A 65 1.19 -1.39 -8.16
C ILE A 65 0.60 -0.15 -7.47
N VAL A 66 1.36 0.47 -6.55
CA VAL A 66 0.86 1.62 -5.80
C VAL A 66 0.77 2.89 -6.65
N SER A 67 1.71 3.11 -7.58
CA SER A 67 1.70 4.28 -8.48
C SER A 67 0.57 4.23 -9.51
N LYS A 68 0.26 3.05 -10.07
CA LYS A 68 -0.90 2.87 -10.98
C LYS A 68 -2.24 3.10 -10.29
N SER A 69 -2.26 2.99 -8.97
CA SER A 69 -3.46 3.10 -8.16
C SER A 69 -3.72 4.52 -7.69
N LEU A 70 -2.74 5.42 -7.77
CA LEU A 70 -2.80 6.78 -7.23
C LEU A 70 -3.55 7.74 -8.15
#